data_AF-A0A6B2DTH9-F1
#
_entry.id   AF-A0A6B2DTH9-F1
#
_cell.length_a   1.000
_cell.length_b   1.000
_cell.length_c   1.000
_cell.angle_alpha   90.00
_cell.angle_beta   90.00
_cell.angle_gamma   90.00
#
_symmetry.space_group_name_H-M   'P 1'
#
loop_
_entity.id
_entity.type
_entity.pdbx_description
1 polymer ?
#
loop_
_entity_poly.entity_id
_entity_poly.type
_entity_poly.pdbx_seq_one_letter_code
_entity_poly.pdbx_strand_id
1 'polypeptide(L)'
;MALLKDGAGTAPPGVSAAARALTSADPFATTGIAADRGANRYGVCSIEDFPPGITDLSYTHEDAGGFYNYVKQFTPPNFWYTDGGVLSWLYGEQYDDWQGTYGFDACVAEYHSGHGTMDGNGVFWMPMGGTWGGSAWASSADMRLGNEVARYLFFSTCLSLRIGDGNSPIRTWDAANLGLRMIFGFESTSVDSPNYGAYFFNKWNGNGHKFSKAWLDASWDIDHHQAPSAVACGATQAEAQDRLWNEGTFSTAAASKNWWWWTWYDAARSIREARLELPGAAQTARFAPRRLSPAQLGELAGHYGVRLGGGLPEAMGPHGV
;
A
#
# COMPACT_ATOMS: atom_id res chain seq x y z
N MET A 1 14.16 4.05 4.92
CA MET A 1 14.20 4.73 6.23
C MET A 1 12.92 4.36 6.95
N ALA A 2 12.95 4.15 8.27
CA ALA A 2 11.73 3.87 9.04
C ALA A 2 11.63 4.89 10.17
N LEU A 3 10.46 5.50 10.33
CA LEU A 3 10.21 6.49 11.38
C LEU A 3 9.14 5.96 12.31
N LEU A 4 9.37 6.19 13.61
CA LEU A 4 8.42 5.93 14.68
C LEU A 4 7.67 7.23 14.99
N LYS A 5 6.36 7.12 15.23
CA LYS A 5 5.67 8.10 16.05
C LYS A 5 4.63 7.40 16.91
N ASP A 6 4.70 7.59 18.22
CA ASP A 6 3.60 7.30 19.12
C ASP A 6 2.36 8.05 18.60
N GLY A 7 1.19 7.42 18.60
CA GLY A 7 -0.08 8.04 18.21
C GLY A 7 -0.46 9.29 19.04
N ALA A 8 0.35 9.65 20.05
CA ALA A 8 0.23 10.86 20.85
C ALA A 8 0.68 12.15 20.13
N GLY A 9 1.26 12.04 18.93
CA GLY A 9 1.42 13.19 18.05
C GLY A 9 0.04 13.66 17.61
N THR A 10 -0.54 14.60 18.36
CA THR A 10 -1.84 15.22 18.08
C THR A 10 -1.98 15.36 16.56
N ALA A 11 -2.93 14.61 15.98
CA ALA A 11 -3.59 15.13 14.80
C ALA A 11 -3.85 16.61 15.09
N PRO A 12 -3.64 17.56 14.15
CA PRO A 12 -4.26 18.87 14.28
C PRO A 12 -5.70 18.61 14.73
N PRO A 13 -6.31 19.42 15.62
CA PRO A 13 -7.70 19.22 16.00
C PRO A 13 -8.56 19.31 14.75
N GLY A 14 -8.66 18.19 14.05
CA GLY A 14 -9.60 17.90 13.03
C GLY A 14 -10.84 17.75 13.84
N VAL A 15 -11.74 18.71 13.68
CA VAL A 15 -13.15 18.45 13.88
C VAL A 15 -13.36 17.04 13.36
N SER A 16 -13.85 16.13 14.20
CA SER A 16 -14.54 14.96 13.70
C SER A 16 -15.62 15.53 12.79
N ALA A 17 -15.28 15.71 11.51
CA ALA A 17 -16.27 15.82 10.49
C ALA A 17 -16.94 14.45 10.60
N ALA A 18 -18.14 14.43 11.17
CA ALA A 18 -19.03 13.32 10.96
C ALA A 18 -18.91 12.98 9.48
N ALA A 19 -18.66 11.70 9.16
CA ALA A 19 -18.55 11.24 7.77
C ALA A 19 -19.69 11.92 7.03
N ARG A 20 -19.40 12.61 5.92
CA ARG A 20 -20.49 13.22 5.17
C ARG A 20 -21.45 12.08 4.84
N ALA A 21 -22.69 12.20 5.31
CA ALA A 21 -23.73 11.27 4.89
C ALA A 21 -23.80 11.40 3.38
N LEU A 22 -23.38 10.34 2.69
CA LEU A 22 -23.56 10.26 1.27
C LEU A 22 -25.09 10.12 1.06
N THR A 23 -25.69 10.89 0.15
CA THR A 23 -27.17 11.04 0.09
C THR A 23 -27.75 10.61 -1.27
N SER A 24 -26.98 9.83 -2.03
CA SER A 24 -27.40 9.27 -3.30
C SER A 24 -28.30 8.06 -3.12
N ALA A 25 -29.10 7.80 -4.16
CA ALA A 25 -29.88 6.57 -4.28
C ALA A 25 -28.97 5.34 -4.16
N ASP A 26 -29.54 4.29 -3.57
CA ASP A 26 -28.91 2.98 -3.47
C ASP A 26 -28.44 2.55 -4.87
N PRO A 27 -27.12 2.37 -5.09
CA PRO A 27 -26.59 1.94 -6.38
C PRO A 27 -27.12 0.57 -6.81
N PHE A 28 -27.81 -0.15 -5.92
CA PHE A 28 -28.36 -1.49 -6.11
C PHE A 28 -29.89 -1.55 -6.15
N ALA A 29 -30.58 -0.41 -6.13
CA ALA A 29 -32.05 -0.35 -6.12
C ALA A 29 -32.72 -1.11 -7.28
N THR A 30 -32.00 -1.36 -8.38
CA THR A 30 -32.52 -2.00 -9.60
C THR A 30 -32.15 -3.48 -9.74
N THR A 31 -31.18 -4.00 -8.98
CA THR A 31 -30.71 -5.39 -9.17
C THR A 31 -31.57 -6.40 -8.42
N GLY A 32 -32.18 -6.01 -7.28
CA GLY A 32 -33.08 -6.89 -6.51
C GLY A 32 -32.45 -8.19 -5.99
N ILE A 33 -31.16 -8.37 -6.21
CA ILE A 33 -30.37 -9.54 -5.83
C ILE A 33 -29.62 -9.12 -4.56
N ALA A 34 -29.95 -9.75 -3.43
CA ALA A 34 -29.05 -9.74 -2.28
C ALA A 34 -27.69 -10.22 -2.77
N ALA A 35 -26.67 -9.38 -2.62
CA ALA A 35 -25.31 -9.65 -3.11
C ALA A 35 -24.94 -11.10 -2.81
N ASP A 36 -24.68 -11.88 -3.86
CA ASP A 36 -24.29 -13.27 -3.70
C ASP A 36 -23.01 -13.28 -2.85
N ARG A 37 -22.97 -14.09 -1.79
CA ARG A 37 -21.82 -14.11 -0.86
C ARG A 37 -20.58 -14.59 -1.62
N GLY A 38 -19.78 -13.66 -2.11
CA GLY A 38 -18.50 -14.00 -2.70
C GLY A 38 -17.54 -14.57 -1.66
N ALA A 39 -16.31 -14.86 -2.06
CA ALA A 39 -15.32 -15.39 -1.13
C ALA A 39 -14.80 -14.33 -0.13
N ASN A 40 -15.28 -13.08 -0.24
CA ASN A 40 -15.02 -11.91 0.61
C ASN A 40 -13.53 -11.70 0.94
N ARG A 41 -12.67 -11.94 -0.06
CA ARG A 41 -11.21 -11.99 0.16
C ARG A 41 -10.43 -10.96 -0.61
N TYR A 42 -10.74 -10.78 -1.90
CA TYR A 42 -9.97 -9.92 -2.78
C TYR A 42 -10.90 -9.07 -3.64
N GLY A 43 -10.68 -7.76 -3.62
CA GLY A 43 -11.38 -6.78 -4.46
C GLY A 43 -10.35 -5.98 -5.24
N VAL A 44 -10.65 -5.65 -6.49
CA VAL A 44 -9.79 -4.77 -7.29
C VAL A 44 -10.60 -3.69 -7.99
N CYS A 45 -10.02 -2.50 -8.10
CA CYS A 45 -10.56 -1.37 -8.86
C CYS A 45 -9.48 -0.84 -9.80
N SER A 46 -9.85 -0.51 -11.03
CA SER A 46 -8.95 0.13 -12.00
C SER A 46 -9.69 1.17 -12.83
N ILE A 47 -9.11 2.35 -13.00
CA ILE A 47 -9.74 3.44 -13.75
C ILE A 47 -8.77 3.95 -14.82
N GLU A 48 -9.17 3.85 -16.09
CA GLU A 48 -8.46 4.45 -17.23
C GLU A 48 -9.27 5.59 -17.81
N ASP A 49 -10.59 5.40 -17.91
CA ASP A 49 -11.55 6.41 -18.39
C ASP A 49 -12.13 7.18 -17.20
N PHE A 50 -11.81 8.48 -17.13
CA PHE A 50 -12.30 9.37 -16.07
C PHE A 50 -13.36 10.34 -16.58
N PRO A 51 -14.24 10.84 -15.68
CA PRO A 51 -15.18 11.88 -16.04
C PRO A 51 -14.50 13.15 -16.58
N PRO A 52 -15.21 13.95 -17.41
CA PRO A 52 -14.63 15.14 -18.05
C PRO A 52 -13.91 16.08 -17.08
N GLY A 53 -12.70 16.48 -17.44
CA GLY A 53 -11.86 17.39 -16.64
C GLY A 53 -10.79 16.69 -15.80
N ILE A 54 -10.75 15.36 -15.81
CA ILE A 54 -9.66 14.52 -15.31
C ILE A 54 -9.02 13.83 -16.51
N THR A 55 -7.69 13.72 -16.51
CA THR A 55 -6.96 13.07 -17.61
C THR A 55 -7.01 11.56 -17.47
N ASP A 56 -7.23 10.87 -18.58
CA ASP A 56 -7.22 9.40 -18.64
C ASP A 56 -5.84 8.80 -18.36
N LEU A 57 -5.84 7.55 -17.89
CA LEU A 57 -4.66 6.71 -17.72
C LEU A 57 -4.69 5.57 -18.76
N SER A 58 -3.58 4.84 -18.91
CA SER A 58 -3.44 3.83 -19.96
C SER A 58 -3.10 2.43 -19.46
N TYR A 59 -2.73 2.26 -18.18
CA TYR A 59 -2.24 0.97 -17.69
C TYR A 59 -2.82 0.51 -16.35
N THR A 60 -3.86 1.15 -15.85
CA THR A 60 -4.41 0.80 -14.53
C THR A 60 -5.14 -0.54 -14.57
N HIS A 61 -5.68 -0.93 -15.73
CA HIS A 61 -6.35 -2.21 -15.92
C HIS A 61 -5.36 -3.37 -15.89
N GLU A 62 -4.23 -3.26 -16.58
CA GLU A 62 -3.17 -4.27 -16.52
C GLU A 62 -2.53 -4.34 -15.13
N ASP A 63 -2.35 -3.19 -14.48
CA ASP A 63 -1.81 -3.11 -13.12
C ASP A 63 -2.67 -3.88 -12.12
N ALA A 64 -3.94 -3.48 -11.97
CA ALA A 64 -4.90 -4.17 -11.10
C ALA A 64 -5.13 -5.61 -11.57
N GLY A 65 -5.12 -5.84 -12.89
CA GLY A 65 -5.19 -7.15 -13.52
C GLY A 65 -4.05 -8.07 -13.08
N GLY A 66 -2.83 -7.55 -12.90
CA GLY A 66 -1.70 -8.29 -12.35
C GLY A 66 -1.96 -8.82 -10.95
N PHE A 67 -2.58 -7.98 -10.09
CA PHE A 67 -2.98 -8.40 -8.74
C PHE A 67 -4.10 -9.45 -8.81
N TYR A 68 -5.17 -9.15 -9.54
CA TYR A 68 -6.34 -10.00 -9.74
C TYR A 68 -5.98 -11.39 -10.28
N ASN A 69 -5.14 -11.42 -11.32
CA ASN A 69 -4.74 -12.66 -12.00
C ASN A 69 -3.91 -13.58 -11.10
N TYR A 70 -3.19 -13.03 -10.12
CA TYR A 70 -2.50 -13.84 -9.14
C TYR A 70 -3.49 -14.44 -8.13
N VAL A 71 -4.29 -13.59 -7.46
CA VAL A 71 -5.15 -14.05 -6.36
C VAL A 71 -6.28 -14.99 -6.81
N LYS A 72 -6.80 -14.81 -8.03
CA LYS A 72 -7.86 -15.65 -8.59
C LYS A 72 -7.47 -17.12 -8.77
N GLN A 73 -6.17 -17.43 -8.75
CA GLN A 73 -5.67 -18.80 -8.81
C GLN A 73 -6.00 -19.61 -7.54
N PHE A 74 -6.23 -18.93 -6.42
CA PHE A 74 -6.44 -19.56 -5.11
C PHE A 74 -7.89 -19.46 -4.64
N THR A 75 -8.58 -18.37 -4.96
CA THR A 75 -9.93 -18.09 -4.51
C THR A 75 -10.58 -17.12 -5.50
N PRO A 76 -11.86 -17.32 -5.88
CA PRO A 76 -12.58 -16.35 -6.69
C PRO A 76 -12.56 -14.97 -6.04
N PRO A 77 -12.09 -13.91 -6.74
CA PRO A 77 -12.17 -12.55 -6.23
C PRO A 77 -13.63 -12.13 -6.06
N ASN A 78 -13.87 -11.21 -5.13
CA ASN A 78 -15.21 -10.74 -4.81
C ASN A 78 -15.75 -9.83 -5.91
N PHE A 79 -14.91 -8.91 -6.38
CA PHE A 79 -15.24 -8.01 -7.47
C PHE A 79 -13.99 -7.55 -8.23
N TRP A 80 -14.23 -7.10 -9.46
CA TRP A 80 -13.35 -6.18 -10.19
C TRP A 80 -14.23 -5.09 -10.80
N TYR A 81 -14.12 -3.86 -10.30
CA TYR A 81 -14.77 -2.70 -10.89
C TYR A 81 -13.81 -1.91 -11.78
N THR A 82 -14.29 -1.47 -12.94
CA THR A 82 -13.52 -0.65 -13.87
C THR A 82 -14.23 0.65 -14.19
N ASP A 83 -13.46 1.71 -14.45
CA ASP A 83 -13.92 2.99 -14.99
C ASP A 83 -15.17 3.52 -14.28
N GLY A 84 -16.23 3.84 -15.03
CA GLY A 84 -17.53 4.31 -14.53
C GLY A 84 -18.18 3.45 -13.45
N GLY A 85 -17.74 2.19 -13.28
CA GLY A 85 -18.15 1.30 -12.20
C GLY A 85 -17.45 1.55 -10.86
N VAL A 86 -16.31 2.24 -10.86
CA VAL A 86 -15.60 2.64 -9.64
C VAL A 86 -16.16 3.97 -9.17
N LEU A 87 -16.87 3.95 -8.04
CA LEU A 87 -17.65 5.06 -7.50
C LEU A 87 -17.33 5.29 -6.02
N SER A 88 -17.52 6.51 -5.53
CA SER A 88 -17.10 6.91 -4.17
C SER A 88 -17.80 6.17 -3.04
N TRP A 89 -18.97 5.56 -3.28
CA TRP A 89 -19.66 4.73 -2.29
C TRP A 89 -18.84 3.50 -1.88
N LEU A 90 -17.92 3.03 -2.73
CA LEU A 90 -17.05 1.88 -2.42
C LEU A 90 -16.27 2.09 -1.13
N TYR A 91 -15.89 3.34 -0.83
CA TYR A 91 -14.99 3.65 0.29
C TYR A 91 -15.70 4.25 1.51
N GLY A 92 -17.03 4.39 1.46
CA GLY A 92 -17.83 5.02 2.50
C GLY A 92 -18.79 4.05 3.16
N GLU A 93 -19.07 4.26 4.45
CA GLU A 93 -19.85 3.35 5.31
C GLU A 93 -21.24 2.97 4.78
N GLN A 94 -21.92 3.88 4.08
CA GLN A 94 -23.36 3.75 3.83
C GLN A 94 -23.75 2.52 2.98
N TYR A 95 -22.86 2.09 2.09
CA TYR A 95 -23.09 0.98 1.16
C TYR A 95 -21.99 -0.07 1.26
N ASP A 96 -21.27 -0.06 2.39
CA ASP A 96 -20.24 -1.02 2.70
C ASP A 96 -20.87 -2.25 3.36
N ASP A 97 -21.14 -3.28 2.56
CA ASP A 97 -21.77 -4.52 3.00
C ASP A 97 -20.75 -5.66 3.01
N TRP A 98 -20.16 -5.89 4.18
CA TRP A 98 -19.20 -6.96 4.40
C TRP A 98 -19.75 -8.36 4.12
N GLN A 99 -21.08 -8.55 4.12
CA GLN A 99 -21.72 -9.84 3.84
C GLN A 99 -21.92 -10.09 2.35
N GLY A 100 -21.72 -9.07 1.51
CA GLY A 100 -21.96 -9.11 0.07
C GLY A 100 -20.70 -8.99 -0.77
N THR A 101 -20.89 -8.41 -1.96
CA THR A 101 -19.84 -8.09 -2.93
C THR A 101 -19.54 -6.60 -3.01
N TYR A 102 -20.06 -5.82 -2.06
CA TYR A 102 -20.16 -4.37 -2.20
C TYR A 102 -19.43 -3.65 -1.08
N GLY A 103 -18.61 -2.69 -1.48
CA GLY A 103 -17.88 -1.83 -0.58
C GLY A 103 -16.53 -2.43 -0.20
N PHE A 104 -15.71 -1.53 0.33
CA PHE A 104 -14.33 -1.79 0.66
C PHE A 104 -14.20 -2.89 1.73
N ASP A 105 -15.10 -2.90 2.71
CA ASP A 105 -15.15 -3.90 3.76
C ASP A 105 -15.76 -5.25 3.31
N ALA A 106 -16.13 -5.43 2.05
CA ALA A 106 -16.47 -6.74 1.50
C ALA A 106 -15.24 -7.61 1.21
N CYS A 107 -14.02 -7.06 1.26
CA CYS A 107 -12.79 -7.79 0.91
C CYS A 107 -11.70 -7.64 1.99
N VAL A 108 -11.00 -8.73 2.29
CA VAL A 108 -9.82 -8.68 3.19
C VAL A 108 -8.70 -7.80 2.64
N ALA A 109 -8.42 -7.92 1.34
CA ALA A 109 -7.38 -7.15 0.66
C ALA A 109 -7.93 -6.51 -0.62
N GLU A 110 -7.68 -5.22 -0.74
CA GLU A 110 -8.17 -4.41 -1.85
C GLU A 110 -7.03 -3.73 -2.59
N TYR A 111 -7.16 -3.70 -3.92
CA TYR A 111 -6.22 -3.04 -4.81
C TYR A 111 -6.95 -1.96 -5.62
N HIS A 112 -6.50 -0.72 -5.54
CA HIS A 112 -7.02 0.38 -6.34
C HIS A 112 -5.89 0.94 -7.20
N SER A 113 -6.09 0.97 -8.53
CA SER A 113 -5.21 1.60 -9.50
C SER A 113 -5.89 2.76 -10.20
N GLY A 114 -5.27 3.95 -10.16
CA GLY A 114 -5.88 5.18 -10.62
C GLY A 114 -5.08 6.42 -10.24
N HIS A 115 -5.69 7.60 -10.40
CA HIS A 115 -5.10 8.85 -9.94
C HIS A 115 -5.21 9.00 -8.41
N GLY A 116 -4.31 9.80 -7.87
CA GLY A 116 -4.33 10.20 -6.47
C GLY A 116 -3.67 11.56 -6.28
N THR A 117 -4.05 12.27 -5.24
CA THR A 117 -3.38 13.49 -4.81
C THR A 117 -3.56 13.70 -3.32
N MET A 118 -2.78 14.59 -2.73
CA MET A 118 -2.94 14.99 -1.33
C MET A 118 -2.88 16.50 -1.22
N ASP A 119 -3.85 17.08 -0.53
CA ASP A 119 -3.89 18.53 -0.31
C ASP A 119 -2.94 18.98 0.82
N GLY A 120 -2.85 20.29 1.01
CA GLY A 120 -2.00 20.88 2.06
C GLY A 120 -2.42 20.50 3.49
N ASN A 121 -3.67 20.06 3.69
CA ASN A 121 -4.20 19.62 4.98
C ASN A 121 -3.94 18.13 5.26
N GLY A 122 -3.34 17.41 4.31
CA GLY A 122 -3.02 16.00 4.45
C GLY A 122 -4.21 15.10 4.18
N VAL A 123 -5.25 15.63 3.53
CA VAL A 123 -6.37 14.81 3.06
C VAL A 123 -5.99 14.23 1.71
N PHE A 124 -6.08 12.91 1.59
CA PHE A 124 -5.91 12.22 0.33
C PHE A 124 -7.20 12.32 -0.49
N TRP A 125 -7.05 12.57 -1.79
CA TRP A 125 -8.13 12.67 -2.75
C TRP A 125 -7.83 11.78 -3.94
N MET A 126 -8.82 11.03 -4.39
CA MET A 126 -8.73 10.29 -5.65
C MET A 126 -9.99 10.51 -6.48
N PRO A 127 -9.85 10.78 -7.78
CA PRO A 127 -10.98 10.77 -8.68
C PRO A 127 -11.45 9.32 -8.90
N MET A 128 -12.76 9.18 -9.05
CA MET A 128 -13.47 7.96 -9.36
C MET A 128 -13.72 7.91 -10.87
N GLY A 129 -13.97 6.72 -11.44
CA GLY A 129 -14.28 6.62 -12.85
C GLY A 129 -15.71 7.02 -13.19
N GLY A 130 -16.58 7.19 -12.17
CA GLY A 130 -17.92 7.73 -12.35
C GLY A 130 -18.33 8.72 -11.25
N THR A 131 -19.44 9.42 -11.50
CA THR A 131 -20.03 10.36 -10.53
C THR A 131 -21.06 9.66 -9.66
N TRP A 132 -20.94 9.83 -8.35
CA TRP A 132 -21.93 9.36 -7.40
C TRP A 132 -22.13 10.38 -6.26
N GLY A 133 -23.37 10.57 -5.83
CA GLY A 133 -23.71 11.64 -4.87
C GLY A 133 -23.36 13.05 -5.37
N GLY A 134 -23.27 13.24 -6.69
CA GLY A 134 -22.90 14.50 -7.33
C GLY A 134 -21.39 14.78 -7.35
N SER A 135 -20.54 13.81 -7.00
CA SER A 135 -19.08 13.94 -7.02
C SER A 135 -18.42 12.74 -7.71
N ALA A 136 -17.38 12.99 -8.50
CA ALA A 136 -16.49 11.95 -9.04
C ALA A 136 -15.20 11.84 -8.22
N TRP A 137 -15.25 12.15 -6.92
CA TRP A 137 -14.10 12.16 -6.03
C TRP A 137 -14.42 11.47 -4.71
N ALA A 138 -13.44 10.72 -4.21
CA ALA A 138 -13.41 10.20 -2.85
C ALA A 138 -12.28 10.87 -2.06
N SER A 139 -12.48 11.07 -0.76
CA SER A 139 -11.52 11.72 0.13
C SER A 139 -11.26 10.88 1.37
N SER A 140 -10.03 10.85 1.88
CA SER A 140 -9.74 10.14 3.14
C SER A 140 -10.47 10.72 4.35
N ALA A 141 -11.04 11.93 4.25
CA ALA A 141 -11.88 12.50 5.31
C ALA A 141 -13.27 11.80 5.39
N ASP A 142 -13.79 11.37 4.24
CA ASP A 142 -15.11 10.73 4.13
C ASP A 142 -15.04 9.20 4.21
N MET A 143 -13.87 8.62 3.96
CA MET A 143 -13.66 7.18 3.95
C MET A 143 -13.85 6.53 5.32
N ARG A 144 -14.40 5.33 5.37
CA ARG A 144 -14.50 4.50 6.58
C ARG A 144 -14.11 3.09 6.18
N LEU A 145 -12.95 2.63 6.63
CA LEU A 145 -12.25 1.49 6.06
C LEU A 145 -11.81 0.50 7.13
N GLY A 146 -12.23 -0.76 7.03
CA GLY A 146 -11.75 -1.83 7.88
C GLY A 146 -12.54 -1.99 9.18
N ASN A 147 -13.75 -1.46 9.29
CA ASN A 147 -14.57 -1.70 10.48
C ASN A 147 -15.18 -3.11 10.50
N GLU A 148 -15.19 -3.78 9.35
CA GLU A 148 -15.69 -5.14 9.19
C GLU A 148 -14.59 -6.08 8.69
N VAL A 149 -14.43 -6.41 7.40
CA VAL A 149 -13.49 -7.44 6.93
C VAL A 149 -12.17 -6.89 6.39
N ALA A 150 -12.11 -5.65 5.93
CA ALA A 150 -10.94 -5.15 5.22
C ALA A 150 -9.73 -4.90 6.12
N ARG A 151 -8.57 -5.33 5.65
CA ARG A 151 -7.30 -5.30 6.40
C ARG A 151 -6.12 -4.75 5.62
N TYR A 152 -6.13 -4.90 4.29
CA TYR A 152 -5.01 -4.50 3.46
C TYR A 152 -5.51 -3.64 2.32
N LEU A 153 -4.89 -2.47 2.19
CA LEU A 153 -5.22 -1.51 1.16
C LEU A 153 -4.00 -1.19 0.33
N PHE A 154 -4.08 -1.46 -0.97
CA PHE A 154 -3.04 -1.12 -1.94
C PHE A 154 -3.56 0.02 -2.80
N PHE A 155 -2.98 1.20 -2.62
CA PHE A 155 -3.16 2.32 -3.52
C PHE A 155 -2.01 2.38 -4.52
N SER A 156 -2.25 1.87 -5.72
CA SER A 156 -1.44 2.18 -6.90
C SER A 156 -1.84 3.55 -7.45
N THR A 157 -1.66 4.57 -6.61
CA THR A 157 -2.04 5.96 -6.90
C THR A 157 -1.01 6.92 -6.32
N CYS A 158 -0.87 8.06 -6.99
CA CYS A 158 0.03 9.14 -6.59
C CYS A 158 -0.31 9.68 -5.20
N LEU A 159 0.71 9.98 -4.40
CA LEU A 159 0.59 10.72 -3.14
C LEU A 159 -0.37 10.09 -2.11
N SER A 160 -0.66 8.78 -2.22
CA SER A 160 -1.58 8.05 -1.36
C SER A 160 -1.09 7.84 0.06
N LEU A 161 0.23 7.84 0.28
CA LEU A 161 0.78 7.52 1.58
C LEU A 161 2.03 8.36 1.88
N ARG A 162 1.78 9.65 2.14
CA ARG A 162 2.83 10.64 2.41
C ARG A 162 3.34 10.61 3.85
N ILE A 163 4.64 10.87 4.00
CA ILE A 163 5.52 10.81 5.17
C ILE A 163 6.43 12.05 5.23
N GLY A 164 6.75 12.68 4.10
CA GLY A 164 7.61 13.86 4.04
C GLY A 164 6.87 15.19 4.23
N ASP A 165 7.65 16.26 4.44
CA ASP A 165 7.16 17.66 4.38
C ASP A 165 5.99 17.96 5.34
N GLY A 166 6.06 17.38 6.55
CA GLY A 166 5.02 17.53 7.58
C GLY A 166 3.85 16.55 7.44
N ASN A 167 3.86 15.66 6.43
CA ASN A 167 2.88 14.59 6.30
C ASN A 167 3.25 13.37 7.14
N SER A 168 2.25 12.52 7.37
CA SER A 168 2.45 11.18 7.93
C SER A 168 1.24 10.31 7.59
N PRO A 169 1.37 8.98 7.62
CA PRO A 169 0.23 8.08 7.48
C PRO A 169 -0.89 8.40 8.48
N ILE A 170 -0.53 8.68 9.74
CA ILE A 170 -1.50 9.04 10.80
C ILE A 170 -2.30 10.28 10.40
N ARG A 171 -1.63 11.34 9.92
CA ARG A 171 -2.28 12.59 9.51
C ARG A 171 -3.35 12.36 8.43
N THR A 172 -3.11 11.42 7.53
CA THR A 172 -3.96 11.17 6.36
C THR A 172 -5.08 10.16 6.66
N TRP A 173 -4.73 9.10 7.40
CA TRP A 173 -5.50 7.86 7.43
C TRP A 173 -6.09 7.53 8.80
N ASP A 174 -5.75 8.25 9.87
CA ASP A 174 -6.27 7.88 11.19
C ASP A 174 -7.80 7.92 11.24
N ALA A 175 -8.45 8.98 10.73
CA ALA A 175 -9.90 9.06 10.73
C ALA A 175 -10.59 7.99 9.86
N ALA A 176 -9.94 7.59 8.75
CA ALA A 176 -10.49 6.61 7.81
C ALA A 176 -10.27 5.17 8.22
N ASN A 177 -9.13 4.87 8.84
CA ASN A 177 -8.78 3.52 9.25
C ASN A 177 -9.62 3.15 10.49
N LEU A 178 -10.33 2.02 10.42
CA LEU A 178 -11.16 1.47 11.50
C LEU A 178 -10.74 0.06 11.91
N GLY A 179 -9.79 -0.55 11.19
CA GLY A 179 -9.24 -1.87 11.51
C GLY A 179 -8.20 -2.40 10.52
N LEU A 180 -7.70 -1.54 9.62
CA LEU A 180 -6.68 -1.90 8.65
C LEU A 180 -5.38 -2.31 9.35
N ARG A 181 -4.81 -3.38 8.83
CA ARG A 181 -3.50 -3.90 9.23
C ARG A 181 -2.39 -3.15 8.53
N MET A 182 -2.51 -2.95 7.21
CA MET A 182 -1.47 -2.32 6.40
C MET A 182 -2.06 -1.50 5.26
N ILE A 183 -1.41 -0.38 4.94
CA ILE A 183 -1.68 0.44 3.76
C ILE A 183 -0.39 0.54 2.95
N PHE A 184 -0.50 0.34 1.64
CA PHE A 184 0.58 0.43 0.67
C PHE A 184 0.26 1.55 -0.31
N GLY A 185 1.24 2.39 -0.62
CA GLY A 185 1.03 3.51 -1.52
C GLY A 185 2.32 4.21 -1.89
N PHE A 186 2.22 5.51 -2.15
CA PHE A 186 3.35 6.35 -2.56
C PHE A 186 3.44 7.66 -1.76
N GLU A 187 4.66 8.00 -1.37
CA GLU A 187 5.04 9.33 -0.88
C GLU A 187 5.07 10.37 -2.02
N SER A 188 5.34 9.94 -3.25
CA SER A 188 5.44 10.78 -4.44
C SER A 188 4.32 10.49 -5.44
N THR A 189 4.40 11.15 -6.60
CA THR A 189 3.75 10.68 -7.82
C THR A 189 4.29 9.29 -8.20
N SER A 190 3.40 8.37 -8.57
CA SER A 190 3.73 7.10 -9.20
C SER A 190 3.61 7.24 -10.73
N VAL A 191 4.35 6.44 -11.48
CA VAL A 191 4.22 6.41 -12.94
C VAL A 191 3.04 5.53 -13.36
N ASP A 192 2.40 5.86 -14.47
CA ASP A 192 1.37 5.01 -15.06
C ASP A 192 2.05 3.77 -15.68
N SER A 193 1.89 2.60 -15.05
CA SER A 193 2.61 1.38 -15.41
C SER A 193 1.76 0.14 -15.21
N PRO A 194 1.80 -0.84 -16.13
CA PRO A 194 0.97 -2.04 -16.07
C PRO A 194 1.46 -3.08 -15.04
N ASN A 195 2.54 -2.79 -14.31
CA ASN A 195 3.35 -3.84 -13.68
C ASN A 195 3.23 -3.93 -12.14
N TYR A 196 2.69 -2.94 -11.43
CA TYR A 196 2.80 -2.92 -9.95
C TYR A 196 2.18 -4.14 -9.29
N GLY A 197 0.94 -4.50 -9.65
CA GLY A 197 0.23 -5.65 -9.08
C GLY A 197 0.95 -6.98 -9.33
N ALA A 198 1.42 -7.21 -10.56
CA ALA A 198 2.16 -8.43 -10.90
C ALA A 198 3.54 -8.47 -10.22
N TYR A 199 4.27 -7.35 -10.21
CA TYR A 199 5.61 -7.28 -9.64
C TYR A 199 5.58 -7.45 -8.12
N PHE A 200 4.55 -6.94 -7.44
CA PHE A 200 4.34 -7.19 -6.00
C PHE A 200 4.37 -8.69 -5.69
N PHE A 201 3.58 -9.48 -6.41
CA PHE A 201 3.54 -10.93 -6.20
C PHE A 201 4.81 -11.64 -6.65
N ASN A 202 5.50 -11.15 -7.70
CA ASN A 202 6.81 -11.67 -8.08
C ASN A 202 7.85 -11.48 -6.96
N LYS A 203 7.87 -10.31 -6.31
CA LYS A 203 8.78 -10.03 -5.19
C LYS A 203 8.41 -10.84 -3.94
N TRP A 204 7.12 -10.94 -3.62
CA TRP A 204 6.65 -11.72 -2.47
C TRP A 204 6.96 -13.22 -2.62
N ASN A 205 6.61 -13.83 -3.76
CA ASN A 205 6.79 -15.27 -3.97
C ASN A 205 8.22 -15.66 -4.35
N GLY A 206 8.88 -14.85 -5.19
CA GLY A 206 10.17 -15.20 -5.77
C GLY A 206 11.35 -14.97 -4.83
N ASN A 207 11.25 -13.99 -3.93
CA ASN A 207 12.38 -13.54 -3.10
C ASN A 207 12.11 -13.67 -1.58
N GLY A 208 11.00 -14.30 -1.18
CA GLY A 208 10.61 -14.46 0.23
C GLY A 208 10.35 -13.13 0.95
N HIS A 209 10.18 -12.03 0.20
CA HIS A 209 9.89 -10.73 0.77
C HIS A 209 8.55 -10.75 1.51
N LYS A 210 8.43 -9.92 2.54
CA LYS A 210 7.16 -9.66 3.24
C LYS A 210 6.45 -8.50 2.56
N PHE A 211 5.16 -8.30 2.84
CA PHE A 211 4.31 -7.43 2.03
C PHE A 211 4.89 -6.03 1.80
N SER A 212 5.36 -5.36 2.86
CA SER A 212 5.97 -4.02 2.70
C SER A 212 7.20 -4.04 1.80
N LYS A 213 8.11 -5.01 1.99
CA LYS A 213 9.33 -5.07 1.17
C LYS A 213 9.01 -5.44 -0.28
N ALA A 214 8.03 -6.32 -0.49
CA ALA A 214 7.55 -6.68 -1.82
C ALA A 214 6.98 -5.47 -2.56
N TRP A 215 6.13 -4.68 -1.90
CA TRP A 215 5.56 -3.45 -2.47
C TRP A 215 6.63 -2.42 -2.83
N LEU A 216 7.53 -2.12 -1.88
CA LEU A 216 8.59 -1.12 -2.07
C LEU A 216 9.52 -1.52 -3.23
N ASP A 217 9.97 -2.77 -3.27
CA ASP A 217 10.88 -3.23 -4.33
C ASP A 217 10.19 -3.37 -5.69
N ALA A 218 8.97 -3.86 -5.72
CA ALA A 218 8.22 -3.99 -6.97
C ALA A 218 8.02 -2.62 -7.62
N SER A 219 7.63 -1.64 -6.82
CA SER A 219 7.46 -0.27 -7.28
C SER A 219 8.80 0.36 -7.68
N TRP A 220 9.85 0.17 -6.89
CA TRP A 220 11.16 0.73 -7.20
C TRP A 220 11.76 0.15 -8.49
N ASP A 221 11.58 -1.14 -8.75
CA ASP A 221 12.02 -1.77 -10.00
C ASP A 221 11.34 -1.17 -11.25
N ILE A 222 10.14 -0.60 -11.10
CA ILE A 222 9.40 0.05 -12.19
C ILE A 222 9.96 1.44 -12.49
N ASP A 223 10.16 2.26 -11.46
CA ASP A 223 10.79 3.57 -11.57
C ASP A 223 11.49 3.94 -10.26
N HIS A 224 12.70 4.49 -10.38
CA HIS A 224 13.51 4.97 -9.26
C HIS A 224 13.20 6.43 -8.88
N HIS A 225 12.41 7.17 -9.66
CA HIS A 225 12.03 8.56 -9.35
C HIS A 225 10.77 8.64 -8.49
N GLN A 226 10.15 7.51 -8.17
CA GLN A 226 9.01 7.42 -7.26
C GLN A 226 9.42 6.88 -5.89
N ALA A 227 8.72 7.32 -4.85
CA ALA A 227 8.95 6.94 -3.47
C ALA A 227 7.79 6.05 -2.98
N PRO A 228 7.83 4.73 -3.21
CA PRO A 228 6.84 3.83 -2.62
C PRO A 228 6.95 3.86 -1.10
N SER A 229 5.81 3.69 -0.43
CA SER A 229 5.69 3.68 1.03
C SER A 229 4.72 2.61 1.50
N ALA A 230 4.90 2.17 2.73
CA ALA A 230 4.02 1.24 3.41
C ALA A 230 3.93 1.58 4.89
N VAL A 231 2.75 1.37 5.48
CA VAL A 231 2.50 1.51 6.91
C VAL A 231 1.76 0.31 7.45
N ALA A 232 2.05 -0.05 8.69
CA ALA A 232 1.35 -1.06 9.47
C ALA A 232 0.84 -0.45 10.78
N CYS A 233 -0.33 -0.89 11.22
CA CYS A 233 -0.89 -0.54 12.53
C CYS A 233 -0.64 -1.66 13.54
N GLY A 234 -0.84 -1.43 14.84
CA GLY A 234 -0.80 -2.46 15.90
C GLY A 234 -1.23 -1.93 17.26
N ALA A 235 -1.58 -2.84 18.19
CA ALA A 235 -1.92 -2.46 19.57
C ALA A 235 -0.68 -2.00 20.36
N THR A 236 0.50 -2.44 19.94
CA THR A 236 1.80 -2.04 20.50
C THR A 236 2.78 -1.65 19.40
N GLN A 237 3.83 -0.91 19.75
CA GLN A 237 4.93 -0.59 18.84
C GLN A 237 5.53 -1.84 18.21
N ALA A 238 5.81 -2.86 19.04
CA ALA A 238 6.43 -4.11 18.59
C ALA A 238 5.53 -4.84 17.58
N GLU A 239 4.21 -4.82 17.80
CA GLU A 239 3.26 -5.44 16.88
C GLU A 239 3.19 -4.70 15.54
N ALA A 240 3.16 -3.35 15.55
CA ALA A 240 3.16 -2.56 14.32
C ALA A 240 4.46 -2.75 13.52
N GLN A 241 5.61 -2.82 14.21
CA GLN A 241 6.90 -3.12 13.59
C GLN A 241 6.97 -4.52 13.00
N ASP A 242 6.60 -5.53 13.80
CA ASP A 242 6.60 -6.92 13.37
C ASP A 242 5.71 -7.09 12.14
N ARG A 243 4.52 -6.50 12.16
CA ARG A 243 3.61 -6.48 11.02
C ARG A 243 4.24 -5.88 9.77
N LEU A 244 4.83 -4.69 9.87
CA LEU A 244 5.46 -4.05 8.72
C LEU A 244 6.55 -4.92 8.09
N TRP A 245 7.35 -5.61 8.92
CA TRP A 245 8.54 -6.31 8.43
C TRP A 245 8.34 -7.80 8.16
N ASN A 246 7.39 -8.44 8.84
CA ASN A 246 7.25 -9.88 8.88
C ASN A 246 5.93 -10.39 8.33
N GLU A 247 4.91 -9.54 8.17
CA GLU A 247 3.62 -9.96 7.64
C GLU A 247 3.68 -10.27 6.14
N GLY A 248 3.31 -11.50 5.80
CA GLY A 248 3.33 -11.99 4.42
C GLY A 248 2.20 -12.96 4.15
N THR A 249 1.09 -12.85 4.87
CA THR A 249 -0.13 -13.62 4.63
C THR A 249 -1.32 -12.74 4.97
N PHE A 250 -2.32 -12.71 4.09
CA PHE A 250 -3.53 -11.93 4.32
C PHE A 250 -4.35 -12.53 5.46
N SER A 251 -4.38 -11.82 6.59
CA SER A 251 -5.15 -12.11 7.80
C SER A 251 -6.50 -11.40 7.76
N THR A 252 -7.52 -12.01 8.36
CA THR A 252 -8.84 -11.40 8.57
C THR A 252 -8.93 -10.62 9.90
N ALA A 253 -7.92 -10.71 10.76
CA ALA A 253 -7.95 -10.07 12.07
C ALA A 253 -7.64 -8.57 11.99
N ALA A 254 -8.51 -7.74 12.57
CA ALA A 254 -8.28 -6.30 12.64
C ALA A 254 -6.99 -5.96 13.41
N ALA A 255 -6.39 -4.82 13.08
CA ALA A 255 -5.31 -4.24 13.88
C ALA A 255 -5.81 -2.99 14.63
N SER A 256 -5.36 -2.83 15.87
CA SER A 256 -5.53 -1.58 16.58
C SER A 256 -4.68 -0.48 15.93
N LYS A 257 -5.16 0.76 15.97
CA LYS A 257 -4.46 1.96 15.48
C LYS A 257 -3.65 2.68 16.55
N ASN A 258 -3.48 2.07 17.73
CA ASN A 258 -2.74 2.69 18.83
C ASN A 258 -1.29 3.00 18.43
N TRP A 259 -0.70 2.16 17.57
CA TRP A 259 0.64 2.32 17.04
C TRP A 259 0.66 2.19 15.53
N TRP A 260 1.44 3.05 14.89
CA TRP A 260 1.68 3.03 13.46
C TRP A 260 3.19 2.93 13.23
N TRP A 261 3.60 2.09 12.29
CA TRP A 261 4.99 1.95 11.89
C TRP A 261 5.08 1.95 10.37
N TRP A 262 5.92 2.82 9.80
CA TRP A 262 6.00 2.96 8.34
C TRP A 262 7.43 2.98 7.82
N THR A 263 7.53 2.68 6.53
CA THR A 263 8.76 2.71 5.75
C THR A 263 8.47 3.28 4.38
N TRP A 264 9.48 3.87 3.78
CA TRP A 264 9.43 4.34 2.40
C TRP A 264 10.82 4.35 1.79
N TYR A 265 10.85 4.40 0.47
CA TYR A 265 12.06 4.66 -0.28
C TYR A 265 12.20 6.16 -0.48
N ASP A 266 13.23 6.73 0.15
CA ASP A 266 13.56 8.14 0.06
C ASP A 266 14.61 8.42 -1.03
N ALA A 267 15.07 7.36 -1.71
CA ALA A 267 16.11 7.45 -2.72
C ALA A 267 15.70 8.34 -3.90
N ALA A 268 14.41 8.41 -4.25
CA ALA A 268 13.91 9.35 -5.26
C ALA A 268 14.28 10.80 -4.95
N ARG A 269 14.22 11.23 -3.67
CA ARG A 269 14.65 12.57 -3.24
C ARG A 269 16.17 12.76 -3.30
N SER A 270 16.92 11.66 -3.35
CA SER A 270 18.39 11.64 -3.38
C SER A 270 18.97 11.44 -4.77
N ILE A 271 18.16 11.07 -5.78
CA ILE A 271 18.58 11.04 -7.19
C ILE A 271 18.67 12.49 -7.66
N ARG A 272 19.84 13.07 -7.46
CA ARG A 272 20.22 14.34 -8.07
C ARG A 272 20.42 14.13 -9.57
N GLU A 273 20.32 15.21 -10.34
CA GLU A 273 20.79 15.23 -11.73
C GLU A 273 22.16 14.55 -11.82
N ALA A 274 22.36 13.74 -12.86
CA ALA A 274 23.62 13.07 -13.10
C ALA A 274 24.74 14.12 -13.03
N ARG A 275 25.65 13.98 -12.06
CA ARG A 275 26.88 14.79 -12.06
C ARG A 275 27.73 14.31 -13.23
N LEU A 276 27.61 15.02 -14.35
CA LEU A 276 28.43 14.82 -15.55
C LEU A 276 29.86 15.39 -15.39
N GLU A 277 30.12 16.05 -14.26
CA GLU A 277 31.45 16.54 -13.89
C GLU A 277 32.17 15.51 -13.03
N LEU A 278 33.40 15.18 -13.42
CA LEU A 278 34.32 14.42 -12.58
C LEU A 278 34.59 15.22 -11.30
N PRO A 279 34.49 14.62 -10.10
CA PRO A 279 34.82 15.32 -8.87
C PRO A 279 36.27 15.81 -8.94
N GLY A 280 36.53 17.05 -8.51
CA GLY A 280 37.86 17.68 -8.56
C GLY A 280 38.95 16.95 -7.75
N ALA A 281 38.57 15.92 -6.99
CA ALA A 281 39.45 14.94 -6.38
C ALA A 281 38.80 13.56 -6.50
N ALA A 282 39.62 12.50 -6.62
CA ALA A 282 39.14 11.13 -6.60
C ALA A 282 38.36 10.87 -5.30
N GLN A 283 37.10 10.47 -5.43
CA GLN A 283 36.26 10.06 -4.30
C GLN A 283 36.16 8.55 -4.30
N THR A 284 36.39 7.95 -3.14
CA THR A 284 36.28 6.50 -2.96
C THR A 284 35.01 6.22 -2.15
N ALA A 285 33.99 5.65 -2.77
CA ALA A 285 32.88 5.07 -2.05
C ALA A 285 33.25 3.63 -1.66
N ARG A 286 33.38 3.37 -0.36
CA ARG A 286 33.50 2.00 0.13
C ARG A 286 32.13 1.53 0.54
N PHE A 287 31.50 0.72 -0.30
CA PHE A 287 30.30 0.01 0.12
C PHE A 287 30.67 -0.85 1.34
N ALA A 288 30.00 -0.60 2.46
CA ALA A 288 30.14 -1.47 3.61
C ALA A 288 29.69 -2.86 3.14
N PRO A 289 30.54 -3.90 3.23
CA PRO A 289 30.08 -5.24 2.95
C PRO A 289 28.89 -5.49 3.87
N ARG A 290 27.78 -5.94 3.30
CA ARG A 290 26.64 -6.41 4.07
C ARG A 290 27.20 -7.43 5.06
N ARG A 291 27.03 -7.20 6.38
CA ARG A 291 27.42 -8.19 7.39
C ARG A 291 26.53 -9.40 7.16
N LEU A 292 27.03 -10.37 6.39
CA LEU A 292 26.35 -11.63 6.16
C LEU A 292 26.50 -12.45 7.43
N SER A 293 25.37 -13.01 7.90
CA SER A 293 25.45 -14.06 8.92
C SER A 293 26.26 -15.24 8.35
N PRO A 294 26.91 -16.04 9.20
CA PRO A 294 27.64 -17.24 8.72
C PRO A 294 26.75 -18.19 7.91
N ALA A 295 25.45 -18.25 8.21
CA ALA A 295 24.47 -19.03 7.45
C ALA A 295 24.28 -18.49 6.02
N GLN A 296 24.07 -17.18 5.86
CA GLN A 296 23.91 -16.55 4.55
C GLN A 296 25.20 -16.61 3.72
N LEU A 297 26.37 -16.53 4.38
CA LEU A 297 27.64 -16.71 3.70
C LEU A 297 27.79 -18.15 3.18
N GLY A 298 27.38 -19.14 3.97
CA GLY A 298 27.36 -20.55 3.57
C GLY A 298 26.42 -20.84 2.41
N GLU A 299 25.22 -20.26 2.43
CA GLU A 299 24.22 -20.38 1.35
C GLU A 299 24.75 -19.79 0.04
N LEU A 300 25.32 -18.58 0.11
CA LEU A 300 25.90 -17.90 -1.05
C LEU A 300 27.09 -18.68 -1.62
N ALA A 301 27.97 -19.19 -0.75
CA ALA A 301 29.10 -20.01 -1.17
C ALA A 301 28.63 -21.31 -1.84
N GLY A 302 27.62 -21.98 -1.29
CA GLY A 302 26.99 -23.15 -1.90
C GLY A 302 26.39 -22.84 -3.28
N HIS A 303 25.70 -21.71 -3.42
CA HIS A 303 25.10 -21.28 -4.68
C HIS A 303 26.13 -21.11 -5.81
N TYR A 304 27.34 -20.63 -5.48
CA TYR A 304 28.43 -20.45 -6.45
C TYR A 304 29.44 -21.60 -6.48
N GLY A 305 29.15 -22.72 -5.81
CA GLY A 305 30.05 -23.89 -5.76
C GLY A 305 31.38 -23.63 -5.04
N VAL A 306 31.46 -22.58 -4.22
CA VAL A 306 32.63 -22.21 -3.44
C VAL A 306 32.57 -22.90 -2.08
N ARG A 307 33.67 -23.55 -1.68
CA ARG A 307 33.82 -24.08 -0.33
C ARG A 307 34.49 -23.03 0.54
N LEU A 308 33.80 -22.58 1.59
CA LEU A 308 34.41 -21.71 2.61
C LEU A 308 35.40 -22.55 3.42
N GLY A 309 36.68 -22.20 3.38
CA GLY A 309 37.72 -22.84 4.15
C GLY A 309 37.75 -22.33 5.59
N GLY A 310 37.82 -23.24 6.56
CA GLY A 310 37.78 -22.95 8.00
C GLY A 310 36.40 -23.16 8.57
N GLY A 311 36.25 -24.14 9.47
CA GLY A 311 34.98 -24.44 10.12
C GLY A 311 34.36 -23.19 10.73
N LEU A 312 33.03 -23.11 10.66
CA LEU A 312 32.25 -22.06 11.31
C LEU A 312 32.66 -21.99 12.79
N PRO A 313 33.11 -20.82 13.30
CA PRO A 313 33.28 -20.68 14.74
C PRO A 313 31.94 -20.92 15.40
N GLU A 314 31.91 -21.80 16.40
CA GLU A 314 30.75 -21.94 17.29
C GLU A 314 30.32 -20.56 17.80
N ALA A 315 29.01 -20.38 17.85
CA ALA A 315 28.34 -19.14 18.15
C ALA A 315 28.94 -18.42 19.38
N MET A 316 29.57 -17.27 19.14
CA MET A 316 29.77 -16.28 20.20
C MET A 316 28.45 -15.53 20.38
N GLY A 317 27.90 -15.61 21.59
CA GLY A 317 26.61 -15.06 21.98
C GLY A 317 26.46 -13.54 21.80
N PRO A 318 25.29 -12.98 22.14
CA PRO A 318 24.80 -11.71 21.60
C PRO A 318 25.52 -10.44 22.08
N HIS A 319 26.60 -10.52 22.85
CA HIS A 319 27.35 -9.36 23.30
C HIS A 319 28.86 -9.61 23.24
N GLY A 320 29.56 -8.86 22.37
CA GLY A 320 31.01 -8.93 22.22
C GLY A 320 31.58 -7.79 21.37
N VAL A 321 31.62 -6.61 22.01
CA VAL A 321 32.31 -5.32 21.69
C VAL A 321 32.03 -4.66 20.34
#